data_AF-A0A7X4DNQ5-F1
#
_entry.id   AF-A0A7X4DNQ5-F1
#
_cell.length_a   1.000
_cell.length_b   1.000
_cell.length_c   1.000
_cell.angle_alpha   90.00
_cell.angle_beta   90.00
_cell.angle_gamma   90.00
#
_symmetry.space_group_name_H-M   'P 1'
#
loop_
_entity.id
_entity.type
_entity.pdbx_description
1 polymer ?
#
loop_
_entity_poly.entity_id
_entity_poly.type
_entity_poly.pdbx_seq_one_letter_code
_entity_poly.pdbx_strand_id
1 'polypeptide(L)'
;MDSDTPVISAEHVWKLFGPNPEAYLSRMPEGRSFEEIRSDGYIAGVKDVSLEVAKGEMLVIMGLSGSGKSTLVRCFSRLHDITGGAIRIDGQDIMSLNATELIELRRSKMGMVFQSFGLLPHRTVLENVAFPLEMRGQDRHARRERALEMVRLVGLEGREDYFPRELSGGQQQRVGIARSLAIEPNIWFLDEPFSALDPLIRREMQDEFLRLQDMLGKTIVFITHDFDEALRLADRIAIMKDGAVEQVDTPDKIVLDPATEYVARFTEEVDKASVVHASVLATEGVAVDGEPVPGDATILSLARRLVEDTSDAIPVSLPDGSMGAMDRKAALAVLFGERE
;
A
#
# COMPACT_ATOMS: atom_id res chain seq x y z
N MET A 1 12.40 -6.97 20.41
CA MET A 1 11.82 -7.77 19.32
C MET A 1 12.17 -7.01 18.07
N ASP A 2 13.06 -7.58 17.26
CA ASP A 2 13.70 -6.87 16.15
C ASP A 2 12.66 -6.23 15.22
N SER A 3 12.93 -4.99 14.82
CA SER A 3 12.17 -4.26 13.80
C SER A 3 12.26 -4.90 12.41
N ASP A 4 13.03 -5.98 12.28
CA ASP A 4 13.43 -6.62 11.02
C ASP A 4 12.53 -7.79 10.60
N THR A 5 11.62 -8.26 11.47
CA THR A 5 10.72 -9.36 11.08
C THR A 5 9.50 -8.80 10.33
N PRO A 6 9.25 -9.24 9.09
CA PRO A 6 8.09 -8.78 8.33
C PRO A 6 6.78 -9.23 8.99
N VAL A 7 5.78 -8.35 8.98
CA VAL A 7 4.42 -8.63 9.47
C VAL A 7 3.67 -9.51 8.47
N ILE A 8 3.91 -9.32 7.18
CA ILE A 8 3.41 -10.18 6.10
C ILE A 8 4.61 -10.68 5.31
N SER A 9 4.70 -11.99 5.12
CA SER A 9 5.68 -12.61 4.22
C SER A 9 4.96 -13.55 3.26
N ALA A 10 5.23 -13.40 1.97
CA ALA A 10 4.74 -14.22 0.89
C ALA A 10 5.94 -14.86 0.20
N GLU A 11 5.93 -16.19 0.08
CA GLU A 11 7.00 -16.96 -0.54
C GLU A 11 6.41 -17.80 -1.68
N HIS A 12 6.83 -17.52 -2.91
CA HIS A 12 6.44 -18.24 -4.12
C HIS A 12 4.93 -18.45 -4.25
N VAL A 13 4.14 -17.41 -3.95
CA VAL A 13 2.68 -17.52 -3.86
C VAL A 13 2.07 -17.67 -5.25
N TRP A 14 1.19 -18.66 -5.38
CA TRP A 14 0.39 -18.90 -6.57
C TRP A 14 -1.09 -18.85 -6.24
N LYS A 15 -1.87 -18.23 -7.12
CA LYS A 15 -3.33 -18.36 -7.16
C LYS A 15 -3.78 -18.59 -8.59
N LEU A 16 -4.17 -19.82 -8.88
CA LEU A 16 -4.74 -20.19 -10.17
C LEU A 16 -6.26 -20.36 -10.05
N PHE A 17 -6.99 -19.84 -11.03
CA PHE A 17 -8.40 -20.11 -11.23
C PHE A 17 -8.56 -21.07 -12.40
N GLY A 18 -9.36 -22.12 -12.23
CA GLY A 18 -9.54 -23.17 -13.22
C GLY A 18 -9.90 -24.50 -12.56
N PRO A 19 -10.09 -25.57 -13.35
CA PRO A 19 -10.41 -26.90 -12.82
C PRO A 19 -9.19 -27.54 -12.16
N ASN A 20 -9.28 -27.92 -10.88
CA ASN A 20 -8.21 -28.61 -10.14
C ASN A 20 -6.83 -27.89 -10.23
N PRO A 21 -6.76 -26.62 -9.78
CA PRO A 21 -5.59 -25.76 -9.98
C PRO A 21 -4.32 -26.30 -9.32
N GLU A 22 -4.43 -27.01 -8.20
CA GLU A 22 -3.30 -27.60 -7.49
C GLU A 22 -2.63 -28.71 -8.33
N ALA A 23 -3.44 -29.56 -8.97
CA ALA A 23 -2.92 -30.61 -9.84
C ALA A 23 -2.23 -30.02 -11.09
N TYR A 24 -2.80 -28.96 -11.66
CA TYR A 24 -2.17 -28.24 -12.77
C TYR A 24 -0.84 -27.63 -12.35
N LEU A 25 -0.81 -26.88 -11.23
CA LEU A 25 0.42 -26.25 -10.73
C LEU A 25 1.53 -27.29 -10.49
N SER A 26 1.21 -28.44 -9.90
CA SER A 26 2.18 -29.50 -9.62
C SER A 26 2.83 -30.14 -10.85
N ARG A 27 2.20 -30.01 -12.02
CA ARG A 27 2.65 -30.61 -13.29
C ARG A 27 3.12 -29.57 -14.30
N MET A 28 2.90 -28.29 -14.00
CA MET A 28 3.21 -27.20 -14.90
C MET A 28 4.73 -27.05 -15.01
N PRO A 29 5.29 -26.97 -16.24
CA PRO A 29 6.70 -26.62 -16.42
C PRO A 29 7.01 -25.24 -15.84
N GLU A 30 8.21 -25.07 -15.28
CA GLU A 30 8.70 -23.77 -14.83
C GLU A 30 8.78 -22.77 -16.01
N GLY A 31 8.64 -21.48 -15.69
CA GLY A 31 8.83 -20.40 -16.65
C GLY A 31 7.66 -20.15 -17.61
N ARG A 32 6.54 -20.88 -17.50
CA ARG A 32 5.36 -20.60 -18.34
C ARG A 32 4.86 -19.18 -18.21
N SER A 33 4.51 -18.58 -19.35
CA SER A 33 3.94 -17.24 -19.45
C SER A 33 2.45 -17.23 -19.05
N PHE A 34 1.93 -16.04 -18.78
CA PHE A 34 0.51 -15.85 -18.46
C PHE A 34 -0.40 -16.32 -19.60
N GLU A 35 -0.06 -16.01 -20.85
CA GLU A 35 -0.85 -16.40 -22.02
C GLU A 35 -0.85 -17.92 -22.25
N GLU A 36 0.26 -18.62 -21.97
CA GLU A 36 0.30 -20.09 -22.02
C GLU A 36 -0.54 -20.74 -20.91
N ILE A 37 -0.54 -20.18 -19.71
CA ILE A 37 -1.42 -20.66 -18.64
C ILE A 37 -2.89 -20.43 -19.02
N ARG A 38 -3.18 -19.30 -19.68
CA ARG A 38 -4.51 -18.96 -20.19
C ARG A 38 -4.97 -19.88 -21.30
N SER A 39 -4.10 -20.22 -22.25
CA SER A 39 -4.42 -21.14 -23.34
C SER A 39 -4.69 -22.56 -22.85
N ASP A 40 -4.08 -22.96 -21.73
CA ASP A 40 -4.35 -24.22 -21.03
C ASP A 40 -5.69 -24.22 -20.25
N GLY A 41 -6.40 -23.08 -20.22
CA GLY A 41 -7.71 -22.94 -19.59
C GLY A 41 -7.68 -22.49 -18.12
N TYR A 42 -6.56 -21.94 -17.65
CA TYR A 42 -6.39 -21.44 -16.29
C TYR A 42 -6.12 -19.93 -16.29
N ILE A 43 -6.46 -19.23 -15.22
CA ILE A 43 -6.11 -17.82 -15.05
C ILE A 43 -5.17 -17.71 -13.84
N ALA A 44 -3.94 -17.25 -14.08
CA ALA A 44 -2.99 -16.96 -13.02
C ALA A 44 -3.30 -15.60 -12.40
N GLY A 45 -4.12 -15.60 -11.35
CA GLY A 45 -4.44 -14.38 -10.59
C GLY A 45 -3.28 -13.91 -9.71
N VAL A 46 -2.42 -14.83 -9.28
CA VAL A 46 -1.12 -14.56 -8.67
C VAL A 46 -0.15 -15.62 -9.20
N LYS A 47 1.02 -15.20 -9.66
CA LYS A 47 2.01 -16.02 -10.37
C LYS A 47 3.38 -15.84 -9.73
N ASP A 48 3.77 -16.82 -8.89
CA ASP A 48 5.07 -16.90 -8.23
C ASP A 48 5.50 -15.61 -7.51
N VAL A 49 4.61 -15.06 -6.68
CA VAL A 49 4.88 -13.79 -5.99
C VAL A 49 5.61 -14.04 -4.68
N SER A 50 6.79 -13.44 -4.54
CA SER A 50 7.51 -13.34 -3.27
C SER A 50 7.62 -11.87 -2.86
N LEU A 51 7.17 -11.55 -1.66
CA LEU A 51 7.03 -10.17 -1.17
C LEU A 51 6.96 -10.15 0.35
N GLU A 52 7.55 -9.13 0.97
CA GLU A 52 7.49 -8.90 2.40
C GLU A 52 7.01 -7.48 2.71
N VAL A 53 6.24 -7.36 3.80
CA VAL A 53 5.73 -6.11 4.35
C VAL A 53 6.16 -5.98 5.80
N ALA A 54 6.96 -4.98 6.10
CA ALA A 54 7.46 -4.64 7.42
C ALA A 54 6.37 -4.02 8.31
N LYS A 55 6.69 -3.93 9.60
CA LYS A 55 5.79 -3.33 10.58
C LYS A 55 5.71 -1.82 10.39
N GLY A 56 4.50 -1.27 10.30
CA GLY A 56 4.27 0.16 10.10
C GLY A 56 4.46 0.63 8.66
N GLU A 57 4.92 -0.24 7.75
CA GLU A 57 5.10 0.07 6.34
C GLU A 57 3.75 0.24 5.63
N MET A 58 3.67 1.23 4.75
CA MET A 58 2.66 1.35 3.72
C MET A 58 3.19 0.81 2.38
N LEU A 59 2.85 -0.45 2.09
CA LEU A 59 3.09 -1.03 0.78
C LEU A 59 1.91 -0.71 -0.16
N VAL A 60 2.19 -0.01 -1.26
CA VAL A 60 1.22 0.19 -2.34
C VAL A 60 1.41 -0.86 -3.43
N ILE A 61 0.37 -1.63 -3.74
CA ILE A 61 0.34 -2.56 -4.86
C ILE A 61 -0.32 -1.87 -6.06
N MET A 62 0.44 -1.75 -7.14
CA MET A 62 0.03 -1.06 -8.37
C MET A 62 -0.06 -2.02 -9.56
N GLY A 63 -0.76 -1.59 -10.60
CA GLY A 63 -0.81 -2.25 -11.90
C GLY A 63 -2.15 -2.00 -12.58
N LEU A 64 -2.25 -2.33 -13.87
CA LEU A 64 -3.49 -2.20 -14.61
C LEU A 64 -4.60 -3.12 -14.08
N SER A 65 -5.83 -2.88 -14.52
CA SER A 65 -6.95 -3.79 -14.23
C SER A 65 -6.61 -5.21 -14.73
N GLY A 66 -6.91 -6.21 -13.91
CA GLY A 66 -6.62 -7.61 -14.22
C GLY A 66 -5.19 -8.09 -13.89
N SER A 67 -4.30 -7.23 -13.38
CA SER A 67 -2.91 -7.63 -13.06
C SER A 67 -2.74 -8.55 -11.84
N GLY A 68 -3.81 -8.77 -11.05
CA GLY A 68 -3.78 -9.68 -9.89
C GLY A 68 -3.76 -9.01 -8.49
N LYS A 69 -3.71 -7.68 -8.41
CA LYS A 69 -3.59 -6.91 -7.14
C LYS A 69 -4.60 -7.31 -6.06
N SER A 70 -5.90 -7.19 -6.37
CA SER A 70 -6.96 -7.52 -5.42
C SER A 70 -6.98 -9.02 -5.09
N THR A 71 -6.54 -9.87 -6.02
CA THR A 71 -6.37 -11.32 -5.76
C THR A 71 -5.27 -11.55 -4.73
N LEU A 72 -4.12 -10.89 -4.86
CA LEU A 72 -3.01 -10.99 -3.92
C LEU A 72 -3.41 -10.53 -2.50
N VAL A 73 -4.07 -9.37 -2.37
CA VAL A 73 -4.57 -8.88 -1.07
C VAL A 73 -5.63 -9.81 -0.47
N ARG A 74 -6.49 -10.42 -1.31
CA ARG A 74 -7.43 -11.45 -0.85
C ARG A 74 -6.73 -12.73 -0.42
N CYS A 75 -5.55 -13.05 -0.94
CA CYS A 75 -4.72 -14.14 -0.44
C CYS A 75 -4.11 -13.77 0.92
N PHE A 76 -3.61 -12.54 1.11
CA PHE A 76 -3.09 -12.09 2.42
C PHE A 76 -4.14 -12.13 3.53
N SER A 77 -5.39 -11.76 3.22
CA SER A 77 -6.52 -11.86 4.16
C SER A 77 -7.17 -13.25 4.20
N ARG A 78 -6.65 -14.22 3.44
CA ARG A 78 -7.16 -15.58 3.20
C ARG A 78 -8.62 -15.64 2.71
N LEU A 79 -9.15 -14.56 2.14
CA LEU A 79 -10.45 -14.55 1.45
C LEU A 79 -10.41 -15.42 0.18
N HIS A 80 -9.21 -15.58 -0.37
CA HIS A 80 -8.88 -16.65 -1.31
C HIS A 80 -7.79 -17.52 -0.71
N ASP A 81 -7.97 -18.84 -0.79
CA ASP A 81 -6.89 -19.79 -0.56
C ASP A 81 -5.90 -19.74 -1.73
N ILE A 82 -4.61 -19.80 -1.42
CA ILE A 82 -3.54 -19.93 -2.41
C ILE A 82 -3.53 -21.35 -3.00
N THR A 83 -3.09 -21.46 -4.25
CA THR A 83 -2.87 -22.74 -4.94
C THR A 83 -1.50 -23.34 -4.60
N GLY A 84 -0.51 -22.51 -4.28
CA GLY A 84 0.83 -22.93 -3.92
C GLY A 84 1.63 -21.79 -3.27
N GLY A 85 2.80 -22.12 -2.73
CA GLY A 85 3.62 -21.21 -1.93
C GLY A 85 3.19 -21.15 -0.46
N ALA A 86 3.63 -20.11 0.24
CA ALA A 86 3.28 -19.86 1.64
C ALA A 86 2.99 -18.38 1.87
N ILE A 87 2.03 -18.11 2.77
CA ILE A 87 1.79 -16.76 3.29
C ILE A 87 1.85 -16.83 4.82
N ARG A 88 2.68 -16.00 5.43
CA ARG A 88 2.84 -15.90 6.87
C ARG A 88 2.43 -14.51 7.36
N ILE A 89 1.71 -14.49 8.47
CA ILE A 89 1.37 -13.26 9.20
C ILE A 89 2.00 -13.35 10.59
N ASP A 90 2.85 -12.39 10.95
CA ASP A 90 3.69 -12.44 12.16
C ASP A 90 4.44 -13.78 12.30
N GLY A 91 4.96 -14.31 11.19
CA GLY A 91 5.64 -15.61 11.12
C GLY A 91 4.75 -16.85 11.13
N GLN A 92 3.43 -16.71 11.33
CA GLN A 92 2.49 -17.84 11.34
C GLN A 92 1.92 -18.10 9.94
N ASP A 93 2.10 -19.32 9.41
CA ASP A 93 1.49 -19.72 8.14
C ASP A 93 -0.04 -19.73 8.25
N ILE A 94 -0.68 -18.84 7.49
CA ILE A 94 -2.12 -18.65 7.56
C ILE A 94 -2.89 -19.81 6.95
N MET A 95 -2.29 -20.60 6.05
CA MET A 95 -2.95 -21.76 5.42
C MET A 95 -3.11 -22.93 6.38
N SER A 96 -2.25 -23.01 7.39
CA SER A 96 -2.30 -24.03 8.44
C SER A 96 -3.41 -23.81 9.47
N LEU A 97 -3.98 -22.60 9.55
CA LEU A 97 -4.98 -22.25 10.55
C LEU A 97 -6.29 -23.00 10.33
N ASN A 98 -6.88 -23.46 11.42
CA ASN A 98 -8.25 -23.94 11.40
C ASN A 98 -9.25 -22.77 11.30
N ALA A 99 -10.54 -23.09 11.13
CA ALA A 99 -11.58 -22.08 10.93
C ALA A 99 -11.70 -21.08 12.10
N THR A 100 -11.58 -21.55 13.34
CA THR A 100 -11.67 -20.69 14.53
C THR A 100 -10.47 -19.76 14.63
N GLU A 101 -9.27 -20.27 14.44
CA GLU A 101 -8.03 -19.48 14.43
C GLU A 101 -8.05 -18.42 13.33
N LEU A 102 -8.53 -18.76 12.14
CA LEU A 102 -8.66 -17.82 11.02
C LEU A 102 -9.68 -16.70 11.32
N ILE A 103 -10.81 -17.07 11.95
CA ILE A 103 -11.83 -16.10 12.38
C ILE A 103 -11.22 -15.13 13.41
N GLU A 104 -10.48 -15.63 14.40
CA GLU A 104 -9.84 -14.79 15.41
C GLU A 104 -8.74 -13.91 14.81
N LEU A 105 -7.93 -14.42 13.88
CA LEU A 105 -6.93 -13.63 13.15
C LEU A 105 -7.58 -12.42 12.46
N ARG A 106 -8.65 -12.65 11.70
CA ARG A 106 -9.38 -11.60 10.99
C ARG A 106 -10.04 -10.62 11.94
N ARG A 107 -10.71 -11.14 12.97
CA ARG A 107 -11.41 -10.32 13.95
C ARG A 107 -10.43 -9.45 14.71
N SER A 108 -9.27 -9.95 15.10
CA SER A 108 -8.33 -9.28 16.00
C SER A 108 -7.29 -8.39 15.30
N LYS A 109 -6.74 -8.83 14.17
CA LYS A 109 -5.55 -8.20 13.56
C LYS A 109 -5.78 -7.52 12.22
N MET A 110 -6.84 -7.87 11.48
CA MET A 110 -7.00 -7.42 10.08
C MET A 110 -8.19 -6.49 9.90
N GLY A 111 -7.96 -5.34 9.29
CA GLY A 111 -8.99 -4.44 8.78
C GLY A 111 -9.01 -4.49 7.25
N MET A 112 -10.20 -4.41 6.65
CA MET A 112 -10.33 -4.34 5.20
C MET A 112 -11.30 -3.24 4.77
N VAL A 113 -10.89 -2.48 3.76
CA VAL A 113 -11.70 -1.50 3.04
C VAL A 113 -11.81 -1.96 1.58
N PHE A 114 -13.04 -2.08 1.09
CA PHE A 114 -13.33 -2.58 -0.26
C PHE A 114 -13.56 -1.42 -1.24
N GLN A 115 -13.33 -1.69 -2.53
CA GLN A 115 -13.52 -0.73 -3.63
C GLN A 115 -14.97 -0.21 -3.72
N SER A 116 -15.95 -1.12 -3.64
CA SER A 116 -17.33 -0.72 -3.33
C SER A 116 -17.43 -0.71 -1.81
N PHE A 117 -17.79 0.42 -1.21
CA PHE A 117 -17.73 0.75 0.22
C PHE A 117 -18.11 -0.38 1.20
N GLY A 118 -18.91 -1.35 0.74
CA GLY A 118 -19.20 -2.58 1.44
C GLY A 118 -20.06 -2.35 2.66
N LEU A 119 -20.74 -1.19 2.73
CA LEU A 119 -21.60 -0.80 3.83
C LEU A 119 -22.89 -1.61 3.81
N LEU A 120 -23.41 -1.91 4.99
CA LEU A 120 -24.70 -2.55 5.19
C LEU A 120 -25.80 -1.49 4.98
N PRO A 121 -26.58 -1.55 3.88
CA PRO A 121 -27.46 -0.45 3.47
C PRO A 121 -28.68 -0.28 4.39
N HIS A 122 -29.00 -1.33 5.16
CA HIS A 122 -30.10 -1.38 6.11
C HIS A 122 -29.69 -1.00 7.54
N ARG A 123 -28.43 -0.56 7.73
CA ARG A 123 -27.89 -0.13 9.02
C ARG A 123 -27.45 1.33 8.93
N THR A 124 -27.51 2.04 10.04
CA THR A 124 -27.02 3.43 10.11
C THR A 124 -25.48 3.48 10.04
N VAL A 125 -24.91 4.68 9.92
CA VAL A 125 -23.46 4.92 10.03
C VAL A 125 -22.91 4.28 11.30
N LEU A 126 -23.50 4.61 12.45
CA LEU A 126 -23.01 4.13 13.74
C LEU A 126 -23.10 2.60 13.84
N GLU A 127 -24.17 2.00 13.33
CA GLU A 127 -24.35 0.55 13.32
C GLU A 127 -23.38 -0.16 12.36
N ASN A 128 -23.03 0.48 11.23
CA ASN A 128 -21.99 -0.01 10.33
C ASN A 128 -20.63 -0.02 11.01
N VAL A 129 -20.28 1.06 11.70
CA VAL A 129 -19.00 1.18 12.41
C VAL A 129 -18.94 0.25 13.63
N ALA A 130 -20.05 0.04 14.33
CA ALA A 130 -20.13 -0.89 15.47
C ALA A 130 -20.19 -2.37 15.05
N PHE A 131 -20.54 -2.69 13.80
CA PHE A 131 -20.72 -4.05 13.30
C PHE A 131 -19.55 -5.01 13.61
N PRO A 132 -18.27 -4.70 13.34
CA PRO A 132 -17.19 -5.63 13.63
C PRO A 132 -16.97 -5.85 15.14
N LEU A 133 -17.29 -4.87 15.98
CA LEU A 133 -17.27 -5.01 17.45
C LEU A 133 -18.43 -5.88 17.95
N GLU A 134 -19.60 -5.76 17.32
CA GLU A 134 -20.73 -6.66 17.54
C GLU A 134 -20.37 -8.11 17.18
N MET A 135 -19.72 -8.33 16.02
CA MET A 135 -19.24 -9.65 15.63
C MET A 135 -18.17 -10.18 16.60
N ARG A 136 -17.39 -9.29 17.23
CA ARG A 136 -16.45 -9.64 18.32
C ARG A 136 -17.14 -10.11 19.61
N GLY A 137 -18.47 -9.91 19.74
CA GLY A 137 -19.21 -10.20 20.97
C GLY A 137 -19.05 -9.13 22.04
N GLN A 138 -18.58 -7.93 21.68
CA GLN A 138 -18.42 -6.82 22.62
C GLN A 138 -19.77 -6.30 23.11
N ASP A 139 -19.82 -5.90 24.38
CA ASP A 139 -21.01 -5.32 25.00
C ASP A 139 -21.57 -4.14 24.19
N ARG A 140 -22.91 -3.99 24.22
CA ARG A 140 -23.63 -3.00 23.42
C ARG A 140 -23.24 -1.56 23.75
N HIS A 141 -23.00 -1.25 25.03
CA HIS A 141 -22.60 0.10 25.43
C HIS A 141 -21.17 0.37 24.98
N ALA A 142 -20.25 -0.55 25.26
CA ALA A 142 -18.84 -0.41 24.90
C ALA A 142 -18.63 -0.30 23.38
N ARG A 143 -19.33 -1.12 22.58
CA ARG A 143 -19.22 -1.05 21.12
C ARG A 143 -19.80 0.24 20.54
N ARG A 144 -20.84 0.80 21.16
CA ARG A 144 -21.44 2.07 20.73
C ARG A 144 -20.50 3.23 21.00
N GLU A 145 -19.94 3.32 22.20
CA GLU A 145 -18.94 4.32 22.59
C GLU A 145 -17.76 4.32 21.61
N ARG A 146 -17.17 3.14 21.38
CA ARG A 146 -16.06 3.01 20.44
C ARG A 146 -16.44 3.40 19.01
N ALA A 147 -17.63 3.02 18.55
CA ALA A 147 -18.09 3.41 17.22
C ALA A 147 -18.27 4.93 17.10
N LEU A 148 -18.77 5.61 18.15
CA LEU A 148 -18.88 7.07 18.17
C LEU A 148 -17.50 7.75 18.10
N GLU A 149 -16.50 7.22 18.81
CA GLU A 149 -15.12 7.72 18.70
C GLU A 149 -14.60 7.65 17.27
N MET A 150 -14.83 6.53 16.58
CA MET A 150 -14.41 6.36 15.19
C MET A 150 -15.17 7.25 14.23
N VAL A 151 -16.47 7.45 14.44
CA VAL A 151 -17.28 8.39 13.65
C VAL A 151 -16.76 9.82 13.80
N ARG A 152 -16.41 10.25 15.02
CA ARG A 152 -15.76 11.55 15.25
C ARG A 152 -14.38 11.63 14.61
N LEU A 153 -13.57 10.57 14.73
CA LEU A 153 -12.21 10.51 14.19
C LEU A 153 -12.18 10.77 12.68
N VAL A 154 -13.17 10.26 11.94
CA VAL A 154 -13.28 10.46 10.48
C VAL A 154 -14.12 11.70 10.09
N GLY A 155 -14.50 12.54 11.06
CA GLY A 155 -15.23 13.79 10.81
C GLY A 155 -16.68 13.61 10.35
N LEU A 156 -17.38 12.57 10.84
CA LEU A 156 -18.79 12.30 10.53
C LEU A 156 -19.72 12.58 11.72
N GLU A 157 -19.31 13.41 12.66
CA GLU A 157 -20.14 13.82 13.80
C GLU A 157 -21.46 14.46 13.34
N GLY A 158 -22.57 14.06 13.95
CA GLY A 158 -23.93 14.47 13.57
C GLY A 158 -24.54 13.66 12.41
N ARG A 159 -23.84 12.63 11.89
CA ARG A 159 -24.34 11.71 10.85
C ARG A 159 -24.54 10.28 11.34
N GLU A 160 -24.50 10.04 12.65
CA GLU A 160 -24.52 8.72 13.28
C GLU A 160 -25.73 7.88 12.87
N ASP A 161 -26.89 8.52 12.75
CA ASP A 161 -28.18 7.87 12.48
C ASP A 161 -28.55 7.85 10.98
N TYR A 162 -27.68 8.39 10.11
CA TYR A 162 -27.90 8.38 8.66
C TYR A 162 -27.68 6.97 8.09
N PHE A 163 -28.41 6.63 7.04
CA PHE A 163 -28.16 5.42 6.26
C PHE A 163 -27.18 5.68 5.11
N PRO A 164 -26.44 4.67 4.62
CA PRO A 164 -25.46 4.84 3.54
C PRO A 164 -25.99 5.56 2.29
N ARG A 165 -27.26 5.32 1.93
CA ARG A 165 -27.93 5.97 0.79
C ARG A 165 -28.13 7.49 0.94
N GLU A 166 -27.97 8.02 2.14
CA GLU A 166 -28.16 9.43 2.49
C GLU A 166 -26.81 10.19 2.54
N LEU A 167 -25.72 9.51 2.19
CA LEU A 167 -24.35 10.01 2.26
C LEU A 167 -23.73 10.14 0.87
N SER A 168 -22.84 11.12 0.70
CA SER A 168 -21.99 11.22 -0.50
C SER A 168 -20.99 10.06 -0.57
N GLY A 169 -20.37 9.82 -1.73
CA GLY A 169 -19.36 8.78 -1.90
C GLY A 169 -18.18 8.91 -0.92
N GLY A 170 -17.66 10.13 -0.74
CA GLY A 170 -16.59 10.39 0.23
C GLY A 170 -17.02 10.13 1.68
N GLN A 171 -18.26 10.45 2.04
CA GLN A 171 -18.81 10.12 3.36
C GLN A 171 -18.97 8.60 3.54
N GLN A 172 -19.48 7.87 2.55
CA GLN A 172 -19.56 6.40 2.61
C GLN A 172 -18.16 5.76 2.76
N GLN A 173 -17.15 6.32 2.09
CA GLN A 173 -15.77 5.87 2.23
C GLN A 173 -15.26 6.08 3.67
N ARG A 174 -15.51 7.24 4.27
CA ARG A 174 -15.17 7.53 5.68
C ARG A 174 -15.85 6.55 6.64
N VAL A 175 -17.09 6.16 6.39
CA VAL A 175 -17.77 5.10 7.18
C VAL A 175 -17.05 3.75 7.03
N GLY A 176 -16.64 3.39 5.82
CA GLY A 176 -15.88 2.16 5.55
C GLY A 176 -14.54 2.14 6.30
N ILE A 177 -13.80 3.25 6.26
CA ILE A 177 -12.56 3.47 7.01
C ILE A 177 -12.81 3.34 8.52
N ALA A 178 -13.76 4.11 9.07
CA ALA A 178 -14.10 4.08 10.49
C ALA A 178 -14.48 2.67 10.97
N ARG A 179 -15.28 1.93 10.18
CA ARG A 179 -15.64 0.55 10.47
C ARG A 179 -14.41 -0.35 10.52
N SER A 180 -13.51 -0.24 9.55
CA SER A 180 -12.30 -1.08 9.50
C SER A 180 -11.33 -0.77 10.65
N LEU A 181 -11.31 0.47 11.14
CA LEU A 181 -10.45 0.92 12.24
C LEU A 181 -11.06 0.69 13.64
N ALA A 182 -12.38 0.50 13.75
CA ALA A 182 -13.07 0.33 15.03
C ALA A 182 -12.48 -0.79 15.89
N ILE A 183 -11.99 -1.83 15.23
CA ILE A 183 -11.37 -3.01 15.85
C ILE A 183 -9.88 -2.87 16.16
N GLU A 184 -9.28 -1.71 15.85
CA GLU A 184 -7.85 -1.42 16.01
C GLU A 184 -6.93 -2.46 15.36
N PRO A 185 -7.09 -2.72 14.04
CA PRO A 185 -6.30 -3.75 13.39
C PRO A 185 -4.80 -3.41 13.41
N ASN A 186 -3.95 -4.42 13.31
CA ASN A 186 -2.51 -4.26 13.12
C ASN A 186 -2.18 -4.09 11.63
N ILE A 187 -2.94 -4.80 10.79
CA ILE A 187 -2.78 -4.86 9.34
C ILE A 187 -4.04 -4.30 8.70
N TRP A 188 -3.87 -3.35 7.79
CA TRP A 188 -4.97 -2.68 7.13
C TRP A 188 -4.88 -2.82 5.62
N PHE A 189 -5.85 -3.53 5.04
CA PHE A 189 -5.96 -3.76 3.61
C PHE A 189 -6.92 -2.75 2.99
N LEU A 190 -6.50 -2.03 1.95
CA LEU A 190 -7.33 -1.09 1.22
C LEU A 190 -7.33 -1.43 -0.27
N ASP A 191 -8.49 -1.85 -0.81
CA ASP A 191 -8.65 -2.25 -2.21
C ASP A 191 -9.27 -1.09 -3.01
N GLU A 192 -8.44 -0.28 -3.66
CA GLU A 192 -8.85 0.91 -4.45
C GLU A 192 -9.83 1.87 -3.73
N PRO A 193 -9.52 2.29 -2.49
CA PRO A 193 -10.46 2.98 -1.61
C PRO A 193 -10.93 4.35 -2.15
N PHE A 194 -10.18 4.96 -3.08
CA PHE A 194 -10.47 6.31 -3.57
C PHE A 194 -10.82 6.37 -5.06
N SER A 195 -10.90 5.20 -5.72
CA SER A 195 -11.15 5.07 -7.17
C SER A 195 -12.51 5.63 -7.60
N ALA A 196 -13.54 5.51 -6.76
CA ALA A 196 -14.90 5.96 -7.03
C ALA A 196 -15.14 7.45 -6.72
N LEU A 197 -14.10 8.21 -6.35
CA LEU A 197 -14.22 9.60 -5.90
C LEU A 197 -13.73 10.58 -6.97
N ASP A 198 -14.40 11.74 -7.06
CA ASP A 198 -13.97 12.87 -7.89
C ASP A 198 -12.58 13.39 -7.45
N PRO A 199 -11.78 13.99 -8.36
CA PRO A 199 -10.39 14.35 -8.06
C PRO A 199 -10.17 15.24 -6.83
N LEU A 200 -11.07 16.20 -6.59
CA LEU A 200 -10.96 17.10 -5.42
C LEU A 200 -11.20 16.34 -4.11
N ILE A 201 -12.27 15.53 -4.06
CA ILE A 201 -12.61 14.72 -2.90
C ILE A 201 -11.57 13.62 -2.67
N ARG A 202 -11.01 13.05 -3.74
CA ARG A 202 -9.91 12.09 -3.67
C ARG A 202 -8.71 12.67 -2.93
N ARG A 203 -8.26 13.87 -3.30
CA ARG A 203 -7.12 14.53 -2.63
C ARG A 203 -7.39 14.81 -1.16
N GLU A 204 -8.58 15.34 -0.84
CA GLU A 204 -8.98 15.58 0.56
C GLU A 204 -8.99 14.26 1.37
N MET A 205 -9.49 13.18 0.77
CA MET A 205 -9.51 11.86 1.41
C MET A 205 -8.12 11.25 1.59
N GLN A 206 -7.20 11.48 0.65
CA GLN A 206 -5.79 11.09 0.77
C GLN A 206 -5.09 11.87 1.90
N ASP A 207 -5.32 13.19 2.00
CA ASP A 207 -4.78 14.02 3.08
C ASP A 207 -5.22 13.50 4.45
N GLU A 208 -6.52 13.23 4.57
CA GLU A 208 -7.10 12.68 5.79
C GLU A 208 -6.57 11.27 6.09
N PHE A 209 -6.36 10.46 5.06
CA PHE A 209 -5.79 9.13 5.22
C PHE A 209 -4.35 9.17 5.72
N LEU A 210 -3.50 10.03 5.16
CA LEU A 210 -2.12 10.24 5.64
C LEU A 210 -2.10 10.68 7.10
N ARG A 211 -2.95 11.66 7.45
CA ARG A 211 -3.12 12.10 8.85
C ARG A 211 -3.47 10.94 9.79
N LEU A 212 -4.39 10.06 9.37
CA LEU A 212 -4.79 8.89 10.16
C LEU A 212 -3.68 7.85 10.23
N GLN A 213 -2.94 7.62 9.16
CA GLN A 213 -1.83 6.67 9.13
C GLN A 213 -0.70 7.12 10.07
N ASP A 214 -0.29 8.38 10.01
CA ASP A 214 0.72 8.97 10.91
C ASP A 214 0.33 8.81 12.39
N MET A 215 -0.94 9.00 12.70
CA MET A 215 -1.44 8.87 14.07
C MET A 215 -1.51 7.43 14.58
N LEU A 216 -1.75 6.45 13.69
CA LEU A 216 -2.08 5.08 14.09
C LEU A 216 -0.91 4.09 13.92
N GLY A 217 0.08 4.39 13.07
CA GLY A 217 1.27 3.57 12.86
C GLY A 217 0.96 2.12 12.45
N LYS A 218 -0.03 1.93 11.58
CA LYS A 218 -0.49 0.60 11.13
C LYS A 218 0.31 0.11 9.93
N THR A 219 0.49 -1.21 9.82
CA THR A 219 0.97 -1.81 8.57
C THR A 219 -0.16 -1.77 7.55
N ILE A 220 0.09 -1.21 6.38
CA ILE A 220 -0.92 -0.98 5.35
C ILE A 220 -0.51 -1.67 4.06
N VAL A 221 -1.47 -2.38 3.45
CA VAL A 221 -1.36 -2.83 2.07
C VAL A 221 -2.47 -2.16 1.28
N PHE A 222 -2.07 -1.24 0.41
CA PHE A 222 -2.96 -0.35 -0.32
C PHE A 222 -2.93 -0.70 -1.80
N ILE A 223 -4.07 -0.83 -2.46
CA ILE A 223 -4.15 -1.09 -3.90
C ILE A 223 -4.62 0.16 -4.61
N THR A 224 -3.93 0.52 -5.69
CA THR A 224 -4.39 1.53 -6.64
C THR A 224 -3.95 1.22 -8.07
N HIS A 225 -4.56 1.91 -9.01
CA HIS A 225 -4.16 1.98 -10.41
C HIS A 225 -3.61 3.36 -10.80
N ASP A 226 -3.62 4.33 -9.87
CA ASP A 226 -3.20 5.71 -10.08
C ASP A 226 -1.74 5.88 -9.59
N PHE A 227 -0.81 6.19 -10.49
CA PHE A 227 0.62 6.25 -10.17
C PHE A 227 0.96 7.39 -9.22
N ASP A 228 0.37 8.56 -9.40
CA ASP A 228 0.57 9.71 -8.53
C ASP A 228 0.11 9.40 -7.10
N GLU A 229 -0.96 8.62 -6.96
CA GLU A 229 -1.43 8.17 -5.65
C GLU A 229 -0.41 7.22 -4.96
N ALA A 230 0.23 6.32 -5.70
CA ALA A 230 1.27 5.48 -5.12
C ALA A 230 2.51 6.27 -4.72
N LEU A 231 2.97 7.19 -5.57
CA LEU A 231 4.15 8.03 -5.28
C LEU A 231 3.93 8.91 -4.05
N ARG A 232 2.69 9.36 -3.84
CA ARG A 232 2.32 10.21 -2.71
C ARG A 232 2.18 9.46 -1.39
N LEU A 233 1.68 8.24 -1.42
CA LEU A 233 1.27 7.50 -0.22
C LEU A 233 2.30 6.47 0.25
N ALA A 234 3.04 5.87 -0.68
CA ALA A 234 3.78 4.64 -0.41
C ALA A 234 5.14 4.87 0.27
N ASP A 235 5.47 3.99 1.22
CA ASP A 235 6.87 3.76 1.59
C ASP A 235 7.56 2.89 0.52
N ARG A 236 6.83 1.88 0.02
CA ARG A 236 7.25 0.98 -1.06
C ARG A 236 6.10 0.71 -2.02
N ILE A 237 6.42 0.58 -3.30
CA ILE A 237 5.46 0.26 -4.35
C ILE A 237 5.82 -1.10 -4.95
N ALA A 238 4.85 -2.00 -5.04
CA ALA A 238 4.94 -3.25 -5.78
C ALA A 238 4.12 -3.13 -7.07
N ILE A 239 4.78 -3.07 -8.23
CA ILE A 239 4.11 -2.99 -9.53
C ILE A 239 3.85 -4.41 -10.05
N MET A 240 2.59 -4.72 -10.35
CA MET A 240 2.14 -6.01 -10.84
C MET A 240 1.70 -5.97 -12.30
N LYS A 241 1.97 -7.08 -12.99
CA LYS A 241 1.50 -7.37 -14.35
C LYS A 241 1.26 -8.87 -14.48
N ASP A 242 0.14 -9.24 -15.11
CA ASP A 242 -0.14 -10.64 -15.47
C ASP A 242 0.01 -11.65 -14.31
N GLY A 243 -0.40 -11.24 -13.11
CA GLY A 243 -0.33 -12.02 -11.87
C GLY A 243 1.03 -12.02 -11.17
N ALA A 244 2.08 -11.50 -11.81
CA ALA A 244 3.43 -11.42 -11.27
C ALA A 244 3.76 -10.01 -10.77
N VAL A 245 4.76 -9.93 -9.90
CA VAL A 245 5.38 -8.67 -9.47
C VAL A 245 6.56 -8.38 -10.39
N GLU A 246 6.53 -7.22 -11.05
CA GLU A 246 7.56 -6.77 -12.00
C GLU A 246 8.69 -6.02 -11.29
N GLN A 247 8.35 -5.21 -10.28
CA GLN A 247 9.31 -4.47 -9.46
C GLN A 247 8.70 -4.17 -8.09
N VAL A 248 9.52 -4.22 -7.04
CA VAL A 248 9.16 -3.74 -5.70
C VAL A 248 10.29 -2.87 -5.17
N ASP A 249 10.04 -1.59 -4.99
CA ASP A 249 11.03 -0.68 -4.43
C ASP A 249 10.37 0.58 -3.86
N THR A 250 11.19 1.46 -3.29
CA THR A 250 10.82 2.84 -2.93
C THR A 250 10.37 3.64 -4.16
N PRO A 251 9.47 4.63 -3.98
CA PRO A 251 9.06 5.54 -5.06
C PRO A 251 10.24 6.15 -5.83
N ASP A 252 11.28 6.58 -5.10
CA ASP A 252 12.49 7.17 -5.67
C ASP A 252 13.17 6.26 -6.69
N LYS A 253 13.42 5.01 -6.29
CA LYS A 253 14.13 4.04 -7.13
C LYS A 253 13.30 3.56 -8.30
N ILE A 254 11.98 3.46 -8.16
CA ILE A 254 11.11 3.12 -9.29
C ILE A 254 11.18 4.19 -10.39
N VAL A 255 11.19 5.47 -10.01
CA VAL A 255 11.23 6.60 -10.96
C VAL A 255 12.63 6.81 -11.56
N LEU A 256 13.69 6.50 -10.81
CA LEU A 256 15.07 6.60 -11.28
C LEU A 256 15.51 5.39 -12.12
N ASP A 257 15.17 4.18 -11.69
CA ASP A 257 15.62 2.91 -12.25
C ASP A 257 14.44 1.94 -12.45
N PRO A 258 13.58 2.19 -13.47
CA PRO A 258 12.48 1.28 -13.79
C PRO A 258 13.03 -0.05 -14.35
N ALA A 259 12.72 -1.16 -13.68
CA ALA A 259 13.29 -2.48 -13.97
C ALA A 259 12.82 -3.09 -15.30
N THR A 260 11.67 -2.67 -15.82
CA THR A 260 11.11 -3.16 -17.09
C THR A 260 10.49 -2.02 -17.91
N GLU A 261 10.34 -2.24 -19.22
CA GLU A 261 9.63 -1.29 -20.11
C GLU A 261 8.18 -1.05 -19.66
N TYR A 262 7.55 -2.04 -19.03
CA TYR A 262 6.22 -1.84 -18.45
C TYR A 262 6.25 -0.86 -17.27
N VAL A 263 7.25 -0.96 -16.39
CA VAL A 263 7.42 -0.01 -15.27
C VAL A 263 7.80 1.38 -15.79
N ALA A 264 8.70 1.46 -16.77
CA ALA A 264 9.16 2.72 -17.35
C ALA A 264 7.98 3.57 -17.87
N ARG A 265 6.98 2.93 -18.50
CA ARG A 265 5.77 3.62 -18.99
C ARG A 265 4.95 4.32 -17.91
N PHE A 266 4.98 3.88 -16.66
CA PHE A 266 4.32 4.62 -15.56
C PHE A 266 5.13 5.85 -15.15
N THR A 267 6.45 5.80 -15.30
CA THR A 267 7.37 6.87 -14.87
C THR A 267 7.60 7.96 -15.90
N GLU A 268 7.16 7.78 -17.15
CA GLU A 268 7.43 8.69 -18.27
C GLU A 268 6.93 10.13 -18.03
N GLU A 269 5.73 10.28 -17.45
CA GLU A 269 5.11 11.60 -17.23
C GLU A 269 5.38 12.17 -15.83
N VAL A 270 6.16 11.47 -15.01
CA VAL A 270 6.42 11.87 -13.62
C VAL A 270 7.53 12.91 -13.57
N ASP A 271 7.24 14.03 -12.89
CA ASP A 271 8.28 14.97 -12.48
C ASP A 271 9.16 14.33 -11.41
N LYS A 272 10.28 13.75 -11.84
CA LYS A 272 11.25 13.06 -10.98
C LYS A 272 11.72 13.94 -9.83
N ALA A 273 11.85 15.25 -10.05
CA ALA A 273 12.31 16.17 -9.02
C ALA A 273 11.33 16.27 -7.84
N SER A 274 10.03 16.09 -8.12
CA SER A 274 8.98 16.13 -7.10
C SER A 274 8.91 14.88 -6.21
N VAL A 275 9.54 13.78 -6.66
CA VAL A 275 9.52 12.48 -5.98
C VAL A 275 10.87 12.16 -5.34
N VAL A 276 11.96 12.37 -6.08
CA VAL A 276 13.29 11.92 -5.67
C VAL A 276 13.78 12.73 -4.47
N HIS A 277 14.17 12.02 -3.41
CA HIS A 277 14.73 12.55 -2.19
C HIS A 277 16.26 12.72 -2.26
N ALA A 278 16.78 13.74 -1.57
CA ALA A 278 18.21 14.03 -1.54
C ALA A 278 19.06 12.87 -1.01
N SER A 279 18.55 12.10 -0.05
CA SER A 279 19.22 10.92 0.52
C SER A 279 19.52 9.83 -0.52
N VAL A 280 18.68 9.69 -1.54
CA VAL A 280 18.83 8.66 -2.58
C VAL A 280 20.00 8.97 -3.53
N LEU A 281 20.29 10.27 -3.72
CA LEU A 281 21.42 10.73 -4.52
C LEU A 281 22.70 10.95 -3.69
N ALA A 282 22.63 10.75 -2.38
CA ALA A 282 23.74 10.98 -1.48
C ALA A 282 24.65 9.75 -1.34
N THR A 283 25.95 9.97 -1.30
CA THR A 283 26.94 8.95 -0.93
C THR A 283 27.25 9.08 0.57
N GLU A 284 27.01 8.01 1.32
CA GLU A 284 27.27 7.95 2.77
C GLU A 284 28.77 8.07 3.09
N GLY A 285 29.10 8.71 4.22
CA GLY A 285 30.47 8.80 4.72
C GLY A 285 31.36 9.81 3.99
N VAL A 286 30.81 10.52 3.00
CA VAL A 286 31.45 11.66 2.35
C VAL A 286 31.07 12.93 3.11
N ALA A 287 32.03 13.47 3.86
CA ALA A 287 31.86 14.75 4.54
C ALA A 287 32.27 15.91 3.63
N VAL A 288 31.39 16.90 3.49
CA VAL A 288 31.63 18.12 2.71
C VAL A 288 31.28 19.32 3.59
N ASP A 289 32.05 20.40 3.47
CA ASP A 289 31.79 21.63 4.22
C ASP A 289 30.48 22.28 3.75
N GLY A 290 29.67 22.75 4.72
CA GLY A 290 28.43 23.46 4.45
C GLY A 290 27.30 23.09 5.42
N GLU A 291 26.18 23.81 5.34
CA GLU A 291 24.97 23.48 6.10
C GLU A 291 24.24 22.29 5.43
N PRO A 292 23.99 21.16 6.10
CA PRO A 292 23.34 20.02 5.45
C PRO A 292 21.91 20.32 5.00
N VAL A 293 21.49 19.73 3.89
CA VAL A 293 20.06 19.60 3.56
C VAL A 293 19.45 18.38 4.26
N PRO A 294 18.15 18.39 4.58
CA PRO A 294 17.44 17.19 5.03
C PRO A 294 17.44 16.12 3.93
N GLY A 295 17.70 14.86 4.28
CA GLY A 295 17.72 13.73 3.34
C GLY A 295 16.35 13.32 2.82
N ASP A 296 15.29 13.68 3.53
CA ASP A 296 13.87 13.55 3.17
C ASP A 296 13.34 14.76 2.40
N ALA A 297 14.20 15.72 2.05
CA ALA A 297 13.82 16.81 1.14
C ALA A 297 13.86 16.32 -0.31
N THR A 298 12.78 16.57 -1.07
CA THR A 298 12.75 16.28 -2.50
C THR A 298 13.67 17.24 -3.27
N ILE A 299 14.20 16.79 -4.41
CA ILE A 299 15.07 17.61 -5.26
C ILE A 299 14.37 18.92 -5.69
N LEU A 300 13.07 18.87 -5.96
CA LEU A 300 12.26 20.05 -6.29
C LEU A 300 12.22 21.05 -5.12
N SER A 301 12.06 20.58 -3.88
CA SER A 301 12.08 21.48 -2.71
C SER A 301 13.45 22.16 -2.52
N LEU A 302 14.52 21.52 -2.98
CA LEU A 302 15.89 22.02 -2.94
C LEU A 302 16.28 22.84 -4.18
N ALA A 303 15.38 23.03 -5.15
CA ALA A 303 15.68 23.64 -6.46
C ALA A 303 16.40 24.99 -6.36
N ARG A 304 15.90 25.88 -5.49
CA ARG A 304 16.52 27.20 -5.30
C ARG A 304 17.95 27.08 -4.79
N ARG A 305 18.16 26.22 -3.80
CA ARG A 305 19.48 25.97 -3.22
C ARG A 305 20.42 25.36 -4.25
N LEU A 306 19.97 24.37 -5.02
CA LEU A 306 20.73 23.72 -6.08
C LEU A 306 21.20 24.72 -7.16
N VAL A 307 20.37 25.71 -7.50
CA VAL A 307 20.70 26.72 -8.49
C VAL A 307 21.69 27.77 -7.94
N GLU A 308 21.51 28.20 -6.70
CA GLU A 308 22.33 29.24 -6.06
C GLU A 308 23.71 28.73 -5.60
N ASP A 309 23.82 27.45 -5.21
CA ASP A 309 25.08 26.85 -4.75
C ASP A 309 26.09 26.71 -5.91
N THR A 310 27.38 26.86 -5.60
CA THR A 310 28.49 26.73 -6.56
C THR A 310 29.36 25.50 -6.30
N SER A 311 29.12 24.80 -5.20
CA SER A 311 29.85 23.61 -4.79
C SER A 311 29.49 22.42 -5.68
N ASP A 312 30.44 21.51 -5.94
CA ASP A 312 30.17 20.29 -6.71
C ASP A 312 29.35 19.26 -5.91
N ALA A 313 29.43 19.31 -4.58
CA ALA A 313 28.72 18.41 -3.68
C ALA A 313 27.98 19.20 -2.59
N ILE A 314 26.82 18.70 -2.18
CA ILE A 314 25.98 19.28 -1.14
C ILE A 314 25.90 18.30 0.03
N PRO A 315 26.20 18.73 1.27
CA PRO A 315 26.05 17.86 2.43
C PRO A 315 24.57 17.52 2.68
N VAL A 316 24.29 16.26 2.97
CA VAL A 316 22.94 15.72 3.24
C VAL A 316 22.94 15.04 4.61
N SER A 317 21.93 15.34 5.43
CA SER A 317 21.66 14.59 6.66
C SER A 317 20.81 13.37 6.31
N LEU A 318 21.37 12.16 6.47
CA LEU A 318 20.69 10.92 6.14
C LEU A 318 19.66 10.53 7.22
N PRO A 319 18.65 9.70 6.89
CA PRO A 319 17.57 9.33 7.83
C PRO A 319 18.06 8.64 9.11
N ASP A 320 19.20 7.95 9.07
CA ASP A 320 19.83 7.29 10.21
C ASP A 320 20.66 8.24 11.10
N GLY A 321 20.69 9.53 10.75
CA GLY A 321 21.46 10.57 11.43
C GLY A 321 22.92 10.66 11.01
N SER A 322 23.36 9.82 10.06
CA SER A 322 24.68 9.93 9.45
C SER A 322 24.72 11.08 8.42
N MET A 323 25.93 11.42 7.99
CA MET A 323 26.15 12.47 6.99
C MET A 323 26.58 11.84 5.67
N GLY A 324 26.02 12.37 4.58
CA GLY A 324 26.43 12.03 3.21
C GLY A 324 26.63 13.28 2.37
N ALA A 325 27.01 13.05 1.11
CA ALA A 325 27.16 14.11 0.11
C ALA A 325 26.44 13.74 -1.17
N MET A 326 25.59 14.64 -1.64
CA MET A 326 24.91 14.52 -2.92
C MET A 326 25.68 15.28 -4.00
N ASP A 327 25.94 14.63 -5.14
CA ASP A 327 26.50 15.30 -6.31
C ASP A 327 25.48 16.31 -6.87
N ARG A 328 25.86 17.58 -6.90
CA ARG A 328 24.98 18.67 -7.34
C ARG A 328 24.59 18.52 -8.80
N LYS A 329 25.49 18.06 -9.68
CA LYS A 329 25.19 17.87 -11.11
C LYS A 329 24.17 16.76 -11.30
N ALA A 330 24.28 15.66 -10.55
CA ALA A 330 23.28 14.60 -10.56
C ALA A 330 21.91 15.13 -10.12
N ALA A 331 21.85 15.89 -9.03
CA ALA A 331 20.61 16.52 -8.57
C ALA A 331 20.03 17.52 -9.59
N LEU A 332 20.88 18.31 -10.26
CA LEU A 332 20.45 19.23 -11.33
C LEU A 332 19.93 18.49 -12.57
N ALA A 333 20.49 17.32 -12.92
CA ALA A 333 20.00 16.48 -14.00
C ALA A 333 18.60 15.91 -13.67
N VAL A 334 18.35 15.54 -12.40
CA VAL A 334 17.01 15.15 -11.96
C VAL A 334 16.05 16.36 -12.00
N LEU A 335 16.51 17.55 -11.62
CA LEU A 335 15.68 18.77 -11.57
C LEU A 335 15.28 19.29 -12.95
N PHE A 336 16.19 19.27 -13.93
CA PHE A 336 15.98 19.87 -15.25
C PHE A 336 15.82 18.85 -16.38
N GLY A 337 15.96 17.56 -16.08
CA GLY A 337 16.15 16.51 -17.07
C GLY A 337 17.61 16.41 -17.54
N GLU A 338 17.98 15.25 -18.08
CA GLU A 338 19.26 15.11 -18.78
C GLU A 338 19.22 15.98 -20.05
N ARG A 339 20.23 16.85 -20.22
CA ARG A 339 20.42 17.53 -21.50
C ARG A 339 20.89 16.50 -22.52
N GLU A 340 20.20 16.39 -23.65
CA GLU A 340 20.71 15.75 -24.87
C GLU A 340 22.04 16.36 -25.33
#